data_AF-A0A1H8JEP3-F1
#
_entry.id   AF-A0A1H8JEP3-F1
#
_cell.length_a   1.000
_cell.length_b   1.000
_cell.length_c   1.000
_cell.angle_alpha   90.00
_cell.angle_beta   90.00
_cell.angle_gamma   90.00
#
_symmetry.space_group_name_H-M   'P 1'
#
loop_
_entity.id
_entity.type
_entity.pdbx_description
1 polymer ?
#
loop_
_entity_poly.entity_id
_entity_poly.type
_entity_poly.pdbx_seq_one_letter_code
_entity_poly.pdbx_strand_id
1 'polypeptide(L)' 'MATNNMKRIGKRGAQVEHSNAWEVMRPFVHFGIKAASAIAHTLIYIVKHVPKPGSLNPPERKRDKIIKI' A
#
# COMPACT_ATOMS: atom_id res chain seq x y z
N MET A 1 14.47 45.71 54.79
CA MET A 1 13.91 45.54 53.43
C MET A 1 14.24 44.15 52.95
N ALA A 2 13.24 43.28 52.79
CA ALA A 2 13.46 41.91 52.33
C ALA A 2 12.44 41.61 51.22
N THR A 3 12.87 41.61 49.97
CA THR A 3 12.06 41.18 48.82
C THR A 3 12.29 39.68 48.64
N ASN A 4 11.41 38.86 49.22
CA ASN A 4 11.40 37.41 49.01
C ASN A 4 10.94 37.11 47.57
N ASN A 5 11.89 36.91 46.66
CA ASN A 5 11.63 36.38 45.33
C ASN A 5 11.35 34.88 45.43
N MET A 6 10.10 34.53 45.74
CA MET A 6 9.64 33.15 45.75
C MET A 6 9.53 32.64 44.31
N LYS A 7 10.63 32.05 43.81
CA LYS A 7 10.71 31.43 42.49
C LYS A 7 9.74 30.23 42.46
N ARG A 8 8.57 30.40 41.82
CA ARG A 8 7.59 29.35 41.54
C ARG A 8 8.20 28.34 40.55
N ILE A 9 9.01 27.41 41.04
CA ILE A 9 9.40 26.20 40.32
C ILE A 9 8.20 25.26 40.41
N GLY A 10 7.46 25.10 39.31
CA GLY A 10 6.27 24.23 39.30
C GLY A 10 5.22 24.54 38.25
N LYS A 11 5.38 25.61 37.45
CA LYS A 11 4.50 25.90 36.31
C LYS A 11 5.25 25.87 34.98
N ARG A 12 5.98 24.78 34.70
CA ARG A 12 6.06 24.30 33.31
C ARG A 12 4.93 23.31 33.20
N GLY A 13 3.78 23.77 32.72
CA GLY A 13 2.75 22.85 32.24
C GLY A 13 3.43 21.91 31.26
N ALA A 14 3.04 20.63 31.28
CA ALA A 14 3.52 19.66 30.30
C ALA A 14 3.34 20.29 28.92
N GLN A 15 4.45 20.75 28.32
CA GLN A 15 4.48 21.05 26.90
C GLN A 15 4.25 19.68 26.27
N VAL A 16 3.01 19.44 25.85
CA VAL A 16 2.69 18.33 24.98
C VAL A 16 3.54 18.57 23.74
N GLU A 17 4.67 17.86 23.63
CA GLU A 17 5.44 17.81 22.40
C GLU A 17 4.50 17.25 21.33
N HIS A 18 3.91 18.15 20.54
CA HIS A 18 2.88 17.83 19.58
C HIS A 18 3.43 17.13 18.32
N SER A 19 4.67 16.60 18.33
CA SER A 19 5.44 16.49 17.09
C SER A 19 6.05 15.13 16.73
N ASN A 20 5.75 14.02 17.42
CA ASN A 20 6.44 12.74 17.14
C ASN A 20 5.52 11.58 16.69
N ALA A 21 4.18 11.75 16.74
CA ALA A 21 3.25 10.67 16.40
C ALA A 21 3.29 10.26 14.92
N TRP A 22 3.54 11.21 14.01
CA TRP A 22 3.67 10.91 12.57
C TRP A 22 4.97 10.19 12.23
N GLU A 23 6.07 10.53 12.91
CA GLU A 23 7.38 9.94 12.65
C GLU A 23 7.42 8.46 13.04
N VAL A 24 6.78 8.09 14.14
CA VAL A 24 6.62 6.68 14.53
C VAL A 24 5.69 5.92 13.59
N MET A 25 4.70 6.59 12.98
CA MET A 25 3.77 5.97 12.02
C MET A 25 4.38 5.79 10.61
N ARG A 26 5.33 6.65 10.22
CA ARG A 26 5.94 6.65 8.89
C ARG A 26 6.43 5.28 8.40
N PRO A 27 7.16 4.46 9.18
CA PRO A 27 7.59 3.14 8.72
C PRO A 27 6.42 2.17 8.47
N PHE A 28 5.38 2.21 9.30
CA PHE A 28 4.19 1.37 9.13
C PHE A 28 3.39 1.73 7.88
N VAL A 29 3.23 3.04 7.62
CA VAL A 29 2.58 3.52 6.41
C VAL A 29 3.39 3.12 5.17
N HIS A 30 4.71 3.30 5.21
CA HIS A 30 5.60 2.91 4.11
C HIS A 30 5.55 1.40 3.83
N PHE A 31 5.53 0.58 4.88
CA PHE A 31 5.34 -0.87 4.77
C PHE A 31 3.96 -1.20 4.18
N GLY A 32 2.90 -0.57 4.67
CA GLY A 32 1.54 -0.78 4.18
C GLY A 32 1.40 -0.51 2.67
N ILE A 33 1.98 0.59 2.19
CA ILE A 33 1.99 0.93 0.75
C ILE A 33 2.74 -0.15 -0.05
N LYS A 34 3.90 -0.61 0.43
CA LYS A 34 4.69 -1.67 -0.24
C LYS A 34 3.95 -3.01 -0.27
N ALA A 35 3.34 -3.40 0.84
CA ALA A 35 2.57 -4.63 0.95
C ALA A 35 1.35 -4.61 0.02
N ALA A 36 0.60 -3.51 0.02
CA ALA A 36 -0.56 -3.34 -0.86
C ALA A 36 -0.15 -3.41 -2.34
N SER A 37 0.96 -2.77 -2.71
CA SER A 37 1.51 -2.84 -4.07
C SER A 37 1.84 -4.28 -4.47
N ALA A 38 2.56 -5.01 -3.61
CA ALA A 38 2.91 -6.41 -3.87
C ALA A 38 1.66 -7.28 -4.08
N ILE A 39 0.66 -7.17 -3.19
CA ILE A 39 -0.60 -7.91 -3.30
C ILE A 39 -1.33 -7.56 -4.60
N ALA A 40 -1.43 -6.28 -4.95
CA ALA A 40 -2.07 -5.83 -6.18
C ALA A 40 -1.40 -6.42 -7.43
N HIS A 41 -0.06 -6.39 -7.48
CA HIS A 41 0.71 -6.99 -8.56
C HIS A 41 0.46 -8.50 -8.68
N THR A 42 0.45 -9.22 -7.56
CA THR A 42 0.16 -10.66 -7.54
C THR A 42 -1.26 -10.96 -8.03
N LEU A 43 -2.26 -10.19 -7.58
CA LEU A 43 -3.65 -10.36 -8.02
C LEU A 43 -3.80 -10.12 -9.52
N ILE A 44 -3.21 -9.04 -10.05
CA ILE A 44 -3.23 -8.74 -11.49
C ILE A 44 -2.54 -9.86 -12.26
N TYR A 45 -1.41 -10.35 -11.77
CA TYR A 45 -0.67 -11.44 -12.39
C TYR A 45 -1.52 -12.70 -12.49
N ILE A 46 -2.17 -13.09 -11.37
CA ILE A 46 -3.10 -14.22 -11.33
C ILE A 46 -4.22 -14.02 -12.35
N VAL A 47 -4.93 -12.89 -12.33
CA VAL A 47 -6.04 -12.65 -13.26
C VAL A 47 -5.60 -12.68 -14.73
N LYS A 48 -4.38 -12.22 -15.03
CA LYS A 48 -3.83 -12.26 -16.39
C LYS A 48 -3.39 -13.66 -16.82
N HIS A 49 -2.89 -14.48 -15.90
CA HIS A 49 -2.30 -15.80 -16.20
C HIS A 49 -3.25 -16.96 -15.92
N VAL A 50 -4.37 -16.73 -15.22
CA VAL A 50 -5.45 -17.71 -15.12
C VAL A 50 -6.07 -17.82 -16.52
N PRO A 51 -5.93 -18.97 -17.19
CA PRO A 51 -6.50 -19.17 -18.51
C PRO A 51 -8.02 -19.04 -18.39
N LYS A 52 -8.58 -18.06 -19.10
CA LYS A 52 -10.04 -17.88 -19.15
C LYS A 52 -10.65 -19.14 -19.76
N PRO A 53 -11.70 -19.73 -19.14
CA PRO A 53 -12.41 -20.85 -19.73
C PRO A 53 -13.06 -20.37 -21.04
N GLY A 54 -12.41 -20.69 -22.18
CA GLY A 54 -12.80 -20.22 -23.51
C GLY A 54 -11.63 -19.76 -24.40
N SER A 55 -10.44 -19.47 -23.85
CA SER A 55 -9.26 -19.12 -24.67
C SER A 55 -8.57 -20.32 -25.33
N LEU A 56 -9.06 -21.53 -25.06
CA LEU A 56 -8.63 -22.79 -25.69
C LEU A 56 -9.46 -23.16 -26.91
N ASN A 57 -10.40 -22.31 -27.36
CA ASN A 57 -10.97 -22.51 -28.68
C ASN A 57 -9.85 -22.19 -29.70
N PRO A 58 -9.33 -23.18 -30.44
CA PRO A 58 -8.41 -22.90 -31.52
C PRO A 58 -9.10 -21.90 -32.46
N PRO A 59 -8.37 -20.94 -33.06
CA PRO A 59 -8.96 -20.05 -34.06
C PRO A 59 -9.65 -20.94 -35.08
N GLU A 60 -10.96 -20.71 -35.31
CA GLU A 60 -11.78 -21.50 -36.22
C GLU A 60 -10.97 -21.76 -37.49
N ARG A 61 -10.55 -23.02 -37.67
CA ARG A 61 -9.89 -23.44 -38.90
C ARG A 61 -10.88 -23.12 -40.00
N LYS A 62 -10.62 -22.07 -40.79
CA LYS A 62 -11.36 -21.79 -42.02
C LYS A 62 -11.36 -23.08 -42.83
N ARG A 63 -12.51 -23.76 -42.86
CA ARG A 63 -12.74 -25.06 -43.51
C ARG A 63 -12.92 -24.87 -45.03
N ASP A 64 -12.05 -24.10 -45.68
CA ASP A 64 -12.23 -23.76 -47.10
C ASP A 64 -11.08 -24.23 -48.00
N LYS A 65 -10.21 -25.13 -47.53
CA LYS A 65 -9.27 -25.79 -48.44
C LYS A 65 -9.82 -27.14 -48.89
N ILE A 66 -10.73 -27.08 -49.87
CA ILE A 66 -11.08 -28.22 -50.72
C ILE A 66 -9.79 -28.60 -51.48
N ILE A 67 -9.10 -29.65 -51.05
CA ILE A 67 -8.04 -30.26 -51.84
C ILE A 67 -8.76 -31.15 -52.85
N LYS A 68 -8.83 -30.69 -54.09
CA LYS A 68 -9.26 -31.50 -55.24
C LYS A 68 -8.03 -32.28 -55.72
N ILE A 69 -8.04 -33.60 -55.60
CA ILE A 69 -7.15 -34.52 -56.32
C ILE A 69 -8.04 -35.33 -57.25
#